data_AF-A0AAU7WF20-F1
#
_entry.id   AF-A0AAU7WF20-F1
#
_cell.length_a   1.000
_cell.length_b   1.000
_cell.length_c   1.000
_cell.angle_alpha   90.00
_cell.angle_beta   90.00
_cell.angle_gamma   90.00
#
_symmetry.space_group_name_H-M   'P 1'
#
loop_
_entity.id
_entity.type
_entity.pdbx_description
1 polymer ?
#
loop_
_entity_poly.entity_id
_entity_poly.type
_entity_poly.pdbx_seq_one_letter_code
_entity_poly.pdbx_strand_id
1 'polypeptide(L)'
;MKINPVNTSGINPYQQQARRDVQQTASSTRKTDKVEISSEAKQLQKTSQFEQERSRKIEALKQQVQHGTYQPDAEKTAEGILKYFTGK
;
A
#
# COMPACT_ATOMS: atom_id res chain seq x y z
N MET A 1 -10.62 -20.09 75.25
CA MET A 1 -11.28 -19.88 73.94
C MET A 1 -10.41 -18.98 73.10
N LYS A 2 -10.13 -19.33 71.83
CA LYS A 2 -9.43 -18.47 70.86
C LYS A 2 -10.33 -18.35 69.64
N ILE A 3 -10.75 -17.13 69.33
CA ILE A 3 -11.63 -16.82 68.19
C ILE A 3 -10.76 -16.02 67.23
N ASN A 4 -10.52 -16.55 66.02
CA ASN A 4 -9.74 -15.86 64.99
C ASN A 4 -10.68 -14.94 64.20
N PRO A 5 -10.40 -13.63 64.07
CA PRO A 5 -11.19 -12.77 63.19
C PRO A 5 -10.88 -13.12 61.74
N VAL A 6 -11.91 -13.50 60.99
CA VAL A 6 -11.82 -13.75 59.56
C VAL A 6 -11.54 -12.42 58.89
N ASN A 7 -10.31 -12.22 58.43
CA ASN A 7 -9.91 -10.99 57.76
C ASN A 7 -10.54 -10.97 56.36
N THR A 8 -11.63 -10.21 56.20
CA THR A 8 -12.28 -9.97 54.90
C THR A 8 -11.33 -9.14 54.03
N SER A 9 -10.45 -9.86 53.35
CA SER A 9 -9.37 -9.31 52.57
C SER A 9 -9.92 -8.56 51.35
N GLY A 10 -10.06 -7.24 51.47
CA GLY A 10 -9.82 -6.29 50.39
C GLY A 10 -10.69 -6.34 49.13
N ILE A 11 -11.90 -6.91 49.17
CA ILE A 11 -12.83 -6.84 48.04
C ILE A 11 -13.51 -5.47 48.05
N ASN A 12 -12.82 -4.45 47.54
CA ASN A 12 -13.40 -3.15 47.24
C ASN A 12 -13.98 -3.17 45.81
N PRO A 13 -15.31 -3.30 45.61
CA PRO A 13 -15.91 -3.39 44.28
C PRO A 13 -15.66 -2.12 43.43
N TYR A 14 -15.47 -0.97 44.07
CA TYR A 14 -15.13 0.29 43.41
C TYR A 14 -13.73 0.30 42.77
N GLN A 15 -12.75 -0.38 43.37
CA GLN A 15 -11.40 -0.46 42.80
C GLN A 15 -11.35 -1.39 41.57
N GLN A 16 -12.27 -2.35 41.49
CA GLN A 16 -12.38 -3.24 40.33
C GLN A 16 -12.98 -2.52 39.11
N GLN A 17 -13.91 -1.57 39.33
CA GLN A 17 -14.47 -0.75 38.25
C GLN A 17 -13.41 0.16 37.63
N ALA A 18 -12.66 0.89 38.45
CA ALA A 18 -11.57 1.76 37.96
C ALA A 18 -10.48 0.99 37.18
N ARG A 19 -10.19 -0.25 37.57
CA ARG A 19 -9.24 -1.12 36.83
C ARG A 19 -9.81 -1.59 35.48
N ARG A 20 -11.12 -1.82 35.36
CA ARG A 20 -11.75 -2.18 34.09
C ARG A 20 -11.73 -1.03 33.08
N ASP A 21 -11.97 0.20 33.53
CA ASP A 21 -11.94 1.38 32.65
C ASP A 21 -10.53 1.65 32.08
N VAL A 22 -9.49 1.45 32.90
CA VAL A 22 -8.08 1.59 32.47
C VAL A 22 -7.69 0.48 31.48
N GLN A 23 -8.21 -0.74 31.64
CA GLN A 23 -7.91 -1.85 30.73
C GLN A 23 -8.66 -1.75 29.41
N GLN A 24 -9.85 -1.15 29.40
CA GLN A 24 -10.63 -0.89 28.18
C GLN A 24 -10.00 0.23 27.33
N THR A 25 -9.44 1.26 27.96
CA THR A 25 -8.72 2.36 27.27
C THR A 25 -7.34 1.95 26.72
N ALA A 26 -6.66 0.97 27.34
CA ALA A 26 -5.40 0.42 26.81
C ALA A 26 -5.58 -0.48 25.57
N SER A 27 -6.81 -0.97 25.33
CA SER A 27 -7.13 -1.86 24.20
C SER A 27 -7.51 -1.12 22.90
N SER A 28 -7.61 0.21 22.92
CA SER A 28 -7.77 0.99 21.70
C SER A 28 -6.40 1.17 21.02
N THR A 29 -5.86 0.07 20.48
CA THR A 29 -4.81 0.15 19.47
C THR A 29 -5.33 1.07 18.37
N ARG A 30 -4.72 2.25 18.23
CA ARG A 30 -5.07 3.22 17.19
C ARG A 30 -5.10 2.48 15.85
N LYS A 31 -6.27 2.41 15.22
CA LYS A 31 -6.38 1.84 13.88
C LYS A 31 -5.56 2.73 12.96
N THR A 32 -4.42 2.21 12.50
CA THR A 32 -3.61 2.86 11.47
C THR A 32 -4.24 2.55 10.12
N ASP A 33 -4.49 3.58 9.33
CA ASP A 33 -4.94 3.41 7.96
C ASP A 33 -3.87 2.64 7.17
N LYS A 34 -4.29 1.60 6.45
CA LYS A 34 -3.43 0.80 5.57
C LYS A 34 -3.98 0.88 4.15
N VAL A 35 -3.09 1.14 3.20
CA VAL A 35 -3.40 1.09 1.76
C VAL A 35 -2.71 -0.15 1.20
N GLU A 36 -3.49 -1.09 0.65
CA GLU A 36 -2.97 -2.30 0.00
C GLU A 36 -3.24 -2.23 -1.51
N ILE A 37 -2.24 -2.57 -2.32
CA ILE A 37 -2.42 -2.72 -3.77
C ILE A 37 -3.17 -4.02 -4.02
N SER A 38 -4.29 -3.96 -4.76
CA SER A 38 -5.13 -5.12 -5.06
C SER A 38 -4.36 -6.24 -5.77
N SER A 39 -4.79 -7.48 -5.56
CA SER A 39 -4.23 -8.66 -6.24
C SER A 39 -4.31 -8.52 -7.77
N GLU A 40 -5.42 -7.97 -8.27
CA GLU A 40 -5.64 -7.69 -9.69
C GLU A 40 -4.65 -6.64 -10.23
N ALA A 41 -4.41 -5.54 -9.51
CA ALA A 41 -3.44 -4.53 -9.92
C ALA A 41 -2.01 -5.10 -9.97
N LYS A 42 -1.66 -5.98 -9.02
CA LYS A 42 -0.38 -6.72 -9.05
C LYS A 42 -0.28 -7.66 -10.23
N GLN A 43 -1.39 -8.24 -10.69
CA GLN A 43 -1.41 -9.08 -11.89
C GLN A 43 -1.26 -8.25 -13.16
N LEU A 44 -1.94 -7.09 -13.27
CA LEU A 44 -1.79 -6.17 -14.41
C LEU A 44 -0.36 -5.62 -14.52
N GLN A 45 0.32 -5.37 -13.40
CA GLN A 45 1.74 -4.97 -13.40
C GLN A 45 2.65 -6.07 -13.98
N LYS A 46 2.27 -7.35 -13.87
CA LYS A 46 3.04 -8.49 -14.38
C LYS A 46 2.87 -8.72 -15.89
N THR A 47 2.24 -7.82 -16.63
CA THR A 47 2.15 -7.88 -18.11
C THR A 47 3.52 -7.59 -18.74
N SER A 48 4.51 -8.42 -18.39
CA SER A 48 5.93 -8.40 -18.74
C SER A 48 6.21 -9.16 -20.05
N GLN A 49 5.19 -9.68 -20.72
CA GLN A 49 5.37 -10.54 -21.90
C GLN A 49 6.10 -9.84 -23.05
N PHE A 50 6.10 -8.51 -23.10
CA PHE A 50 6.72 -7.72 -24.17
C PHE A 50 8.11 -7.15 -23.83
N GLU A 51 8.72 -7.52 -22.69
CA GLU A 51 9.98 -6.90 -22.24
C GLU A 51 11.14 -7.09 -23.23
N GLN A 52 11.27 -8.27 -23.85
CA GLN A 52 12.36 -8.53 -24.81
C GLN A 52 12.19 -7.77 -26.13
N GLU A 53 10.97 -7.69 -26.66
CA GLU A 53 10.70 -6.90 -27.88
C GLU A 53 10.87 -5.41 -27.61
N ARG A 54 10.44 -4.97 -26.43
CA ARG A 54 10.60 -3.60 -25.96
C ARG A 54 12.07 -3.22 -25.79
N SER A 55 12.89 -4.11 -25.21
CA SER A 55 14.32 -3.85 -25.03
C SER A 55 15.03 -3.69 -26.39
N ARG A 56 14.75 -4.59 -27.34
CA ARG A 56 15.28 -4.50 -28.72
C ARG A 56 14.88 -3.19 -29.40
N LYS A 57 13.60 -2.78 -29.27
CA LYS A 57 13.13 -1.50 -29.83
C LYS A 57 13.86 -0.31 -29.22
N ILE A 58 14.08 -0.33 -27.91
CA ILE A 58 14.81 0.74 -27.20
C ILE A 58 16.27 0.81 -27.67
N GLU A 59 16.95 -0.32 -27.81
CA GLU A 59 18.34 -0.35 -28.30
C GLU A 59 18.47 0.22 -29.71
N ALA A 60 17.57 -0.16 -30.62
CA ALA A 60 17.54 0.39 -31.98
C ALA A 60 17.31 1.92 -31.98
N LEU A 61 16.38 2.42 -31.17
CA LEU A 61 16.13 3.86 -31.04
C LEU A 61 17.33 4.60 -30.47
N LYS A 62 18.00 4.05 -29.45
CA LYS A 62 19.21 4.63 -28.87
C LYS A 62 20.31 4.79 -29.92
N GLN A 63 20.52 3.77 -30.74
CA GLN A 63 21.48 3.84 -31.84
C GLN A 63 21.10 4.95 -32.83
N GLN A 64 19.83 5.04 -33.26
CA GLN A 64 19.40 6.08 -34.19
C GLN A 64 19.60 7.49 -33.63
N VAL A 65 19.32 7.69 -32.33
CA VAL A 65 19.53 8.99 -31.66
C VAL A 65 21.03 9.31 -31.58
N GLN A 66 21.87 8.35 -31.21
CA GLN A 66 23.32 8.56 -31.11
C GLN A 66 23.96 8.92 -32.45
N HIS A 67 23.52 8.30 -33.55
CA HIS A 67 24.01 8.60 -34.89
C HIS A 67 23.32 9.83 -35.53
N GLY A 68 22.39 10.48 -34.83
CA GLY A 68 21.65 11.64 -35.34
C GLY A 68 20.67 11.34 -36.48
N THR A 69 20.35 10.06 -36.72
CA THR A 69 19.44 9.62 -37.78
C THR A 69 18.00 9.47 -37.30
N TYR A 70 17.73 9.68 -36.00
CA TYR A 70 16.38 9.66 -35.47
C TYR A 70 15.60 10.89 -35.95
N GLN A 71 14.52 10.67 -36.68
CA GLN A 71 13.62 11.70 -37.16
C GLN A 71 12.30 11.62 -36.37
N PRO A 72 12.01 12.60 -35.49
CA PRO A 72 10.74 12.66 -34.80
C PRO A 72 9.59 12.83 -35.80
N ASP A 73 8.55 12.02 -35.66
CA ASP A 73 7.35 12.09 -36.47
C ASP A 73 6.29 12.88 -35.68
N ALA A 74 5.97 14.08 -36.16
CA ALA A 74 5.04 14.98 -35.49
C ALA A 74 3.60 14.41 -35.46
N GLU A 75 3.18 13.71 -36.52
CA GLU A 75 1.84 13.10 -36.59
C GLU A 75 1.72 11.97 -35.57
N LYS A 76 2.72 11.07 -35.52
CA LYS A 76 2.74 9.99 -34.51
C LYS A 76 2.82 10.52 -33.08
N THR A 77 3.52 11.64 -32.89
CA THR A 77 3.61 12.29 -31.58
C THR A 77 2.25 12.83 -31.15
N ALA A 78 1.55 13.53 -32.04
CA ALA A 78 0.20 14.04 -31.78
C ALA A 78 -0.79 12.90 -31.54
N GLU A 79 -0.73 11.82 -32.34
CA GLU A 79 -1.52 10.61 -32.15
C GLU A 79 -1.30 10.00 -30.76
N GLY A 80 -0.03 9.87 -30.32
CA GLY A 80 0.31 9.35 -29.01
C GLY A 80 -0.25 10.18 -27.86
N ILE A 81 -0.21 11.51 -27.98
CA ILE A 81 -0.80 12.44 -27.01
C ILE A 81 -2.31 12.27 -26.96
N LEU A 82 -2.98 12.28 -28.12
CA LEU A 82 -4.43 12.12 -28.21
C LEU A 82 -4.88 10.80 -27.60
N LYS A 83 -4.22 9.69 -27.95
CA LYS A 83 -4.53 8.35 -27.43
C LYS A 83 -4.40 8.30 -25.91
N TYR A 84 -3.34 8.90 -25.35
CA TYR A 84 -3.10 8.90 -23.91
C TYR A 84 -4.19 9.67 -23.14
N PHE A 85 -4.60 10.84 -23.62
CA PHE A 85 -5.55 11.70 -22.91
C PHE A 85 -7.02 11.39 -23.20
N THR A 86 -7.34 10.93 -24.41
CA THR A 86 -8.73 10.67 -24.82
C THR A 86 -9.16 9.22 -24.66
N GLY A 87 -8.20 8.29 -24.49
CA GLY A 87 -8.46 6.86 -24.29
C GLY A 87 -9.12 6.17 -25.50
N LYS A 88 -9.19 6.86 -26.65
CA LYS A 88 -9.69 6.34 -27.93
C LYS A 88 -8.53 5.93 -28.83
#